data_AF-A0A946E8H5-F1
#
_entry.id   AF-A0A946E8H5-F1
#
_cell.length_a   1.000
_cell.length_b   1.000
_cell.length_c   1.000
_cell.angle_alpha   90.00
_cell.angle_beta   90.00
_cell.angle_gamma   90.00
#
_symmetry.space_group_name_H-M   'P 1'
#
loop_
_entity.id
_entity.type
_entity.pdbx_description
1 polymer ?
#
loop_
_entity_poly.entity_id
_entity_poly.type
_entity_poly.pdbx_seq_one_letter_code
_entity_poly.pdbx_strand_id
1 'polypeptide(L)'
;MKITQIILVSLLISTASLAIGHDKNKIESKPPVPKKMVTLIIDAGHGGHDPGNLNGSKGMMLEKDLNLTIAKKLGDYIEEFLNGQVNVIYTRDKDQFIALENRVSVANSKKADYFISIHCNSNNKTVTNGTETHVHNANSTVGINLANEIQNQFLNRAGRNSRGVKIKHDRGYNLMVLKDSKMPAVLVECGFMSNVTEEAYLNSDKG
;
A
#
# COMPACT_ATOMS: atom_id res chain seq x y z
N MET A 1 -11.37 -13.79 20.34
CA MET A 1 -11.77 -14.78 19.33
C MET A 1 -13.21 -14.55 18.93
N LYS A 2 -13.49 -14.07 17.70
CA LYS A 2 -14.71 -14.31 16.90
C LYS A 2 -14.72 -13.49 15.60
N ILE A 3 -14.34 -14.13 14.48
CA ILE A 3 -14.95 -14.02 13.13
C ILE A 3 -15.06 -12.60 12.50
N THR A 4 -13.96 -11.85 12.29
CA THR A 4 -14.05 -10.62 11.44
C THR A 4 -12.81 -10.23 10.64
N GLN A 5 -11.77 -11.07 10.59
CA GLN A 5 -10.53 -10.75 9.84
C GLN A 5 -10.55 -11.16 8.35
N ILE A 6 -11.68 -11.65 7.82
CA ILE A 6 -11.74 -12.27 6.49
C ILE A 6 -11.91 -11.26 5.33
N ILE A 7 -12.24 -9.99 5.59
CA ILE A 7 -12.64 -9.08 4.49
C ILE A 7 -11.44 -8.53 3.68
N LEU A 8 -10.22 -8.47 4.22
CA LEU A 8 -9.04 -8.02 3.44
C LEU A 8 -8.60 -9.01 2.34
N VAL A 9 -8.98 -10.28 2.47
CA VAL A 9 -8.51 -11.38 1.59
C VAL A 9 -9.33 -11.50 0.30
N SER A 10 -10.57 -10.98 0.28
CA SER A 10 -11.48 -11.13 -0.86
C SER A 10 -11.11 -10.27 -2.09
N LEU A 11 -10.39 -9.15 -1.93
CA LEU A 11 -10.24 -8.17 -3.02
C LEU A 11 -8.99 -8.31 -3.90
N LEU A 12 -7.93 -8.98 -3.45
CA LEU A 12 -6.81 -9.34 -4.34
C LEU A 12 -7.17 -10.49 -5.31
N ILE A 13 -8.25 -11.22 -5.04
CA ILE A 13 -8.67 -12.41 -5.80
C ILE A 13 -9.84 -12.09 -6.77
N SER A 14 -10.57 -10.98 -6.57
CA SER A 14 -11.82 -10.71 -7.30
C SER A 14 -11.69 -10.10 -8.71
N THR A 15 -10.49 -9.75 -9.19
CA THR A 15 -10.34 -9.21 -10.57
C THR A 15 -9.96 -10.26 -11.61
N ALA A 16 -9.75 -11.53 -11.21
CA ALA A 16 -9.40 -12.61 -12.14
C ALA A 16 -10.59 -13.40 -12.72
N SER A 17 -11.84 -13.10 -12.34
CA SER A 17 -13.00 -13.95 -12.69
C SER A 17 -14.27 -13.20 -13.13
N LEU A 18 -14.14 -12.15 -13.95
CA LEU A 18 -15.29 -11.56 -14.66
C LEU A 18 -15.19 -11.83 -16.17
N ALA A 19 -15.24 -13.10 -16.52
CA ALA A 19 -15.73 -13.59 -17.80
C ALA A 19 -15.97 -15.09 -17.65
N ILE A 20 -17.23 -15.52 -17.49
CA ILE A 20 -17.79 -16.78 -18.01
C ILE A 20 -19.30 -16.71 -17.75
N GLY A 21 -20.05 -16.70 -18.84
CA GLY A 21 -21.50 -16.86 -18.85
C GLY A 21 -21.91 -18.24 -18.36
N HIS A 22 -23.12 -18.32 -17.81
CA HIS A 22 -23.71 -19.51 -17.23
C HIS A 22 -24.16 -20.46 -18.35
N ASP A 23 -23.44 -21.56 -18.58
CA ASP A 23 -23.94 -22.71 -19.34
C ASP A 23 -23.80 -23.98 -18.50
N LYS A 24 -24.89 -24.74 -18.34
CA LYS A 24 -25.07 -25.80 -17.34
C LYS A 24 -24.66 -27.20 -17.82
N ASN A 25 -23.92 -27.32 -18.92
CA ASN A 25 -23.47 -28.62 -19.43
C ASN A 25 -21.98 -28.61 -19.80
N LYS A 26 -21.08 -28.90 -18.86
CA LYS A 26 -19.73 -29.39 -19.20
C LYS A 26 -19.07 -30.26 -18.11
N ILE A 27 -18.95 -31.53 -18.50
CA ILE A 27 -18.06 -32.65 -18.15
C ILE A 27 -16.81 -32.31 -17.28
N GLU A 28 -16.50 -33.24 -16.36
CA GLU A 28 -15.36 -33.34 -15.42
C GLU A 28 -14.18 -32.38 -15.64
N SER A 29 -13.95 -31.50 -14.66
CA SER A 29 -12.83 -30.55 -14.67
C SER A 29 -11.51 -31.24 -14.30
N LYS A 30 -10.54 -31.10 -15.21
CA LYS A 30 -9.09 -31.24 -14.99
C LYS A 30 -8.66 -30.69 -13.62
N PRO A 31 -7.66 -31.28 -12.94
CA PRO A 31 -7.18 -30.80 -11.63
C PRO A 31 -6.96 -29.28 -11.64
N PRO A 32 -7.32 -28.58 -10.55
CA PRO A 32 -7.29 -27.13 -10.52
C PRO A 32 -5.91 -26.64 -10.91
N VAL A 33 -5.83 -25.81 -11.95
CA VAL A 33 -4.62 -25.08 -12.31
C VAL A 33 -4.12 -24.40 -11.04
N PRO A 34 -2.83 -24.55 -10.65
CA PRO A 34 -2.31 -23.85 -9.48
C PRO A 34 -2.61 -22.36 -9.64
N LYS A 35 -3.35 -21.80 -8.68
CA LYS A 35 -3.73 -20.38 -8.69
C LYS A 35 -2.43 -19.57 -8.74
N LYS A 36 -2.26 -18.76 -9.80
CA LYS A 36 -1.06 -17.93 -9.98
C LYS A 36 -0.80 -17.14 -8.70
N MET A 37 0.38 -17.30 -8.12
CA MET A 37 0.83 -16.52 -6.97
C MET A 37 0.97 -15.06 -7.38
N VAL A 38 0.38 -14.16 -6.59
CA VAL A 38 0.43 -12.71 -6.80
C VAL A 38 1.77 -12.20 -6.29
N THR A 39 2.50 -11.42 -7.09
CA THR A 39 3.73 -10.73 -6.64
C THR A 39 3.39 -9.29 -6.25
N LEU A 40 3.57 -8.96 -4.98
CA LEU A 40 3.37 -7.62 -4.42
C LEU A 40 4.71 -7.01 -4.05
N ILE A 41 4.99 -5.80 -4.56
CA ILE A 41 6.07 -4.98 -4.03
C ILE A 41 5.54 -4.11 -2.90
N ILE A 42 6.22 -4.14 -1.76
CA ILE A 42 6.04 -3.16 -0.68
C ILE A 42 7.27 -2.25 -0.67
N ASP A 43 7.04 -0.97 -0.91
CA ASP A 43 8.06 0.06 -0.90
C ASP A 43 7.98 0.89 0.37
N ALA A 44 8.97 0.77 1.26
CA ALA A 44 9.08 1.67 2.40
C ALA A 44 9.74 2.98 1.94
N GLY A 45 8.96 4.07 1.86
CA GLY A 45 9.43 5.39 1.43
C GLY A 45 10.67 5.88 2.19
N HIS A 46 11.49 6.72 1.54
CA HIS A 46 12.74 7.27 2.11
C HIS A 46 13.76 6.18 2.54
N GLY A 47 14.72 6.52 3.40
CA GLY A 47 15.71 5.58 3.95
C GLY A 47 17.15 6.08 3.87
N GLY A 48 18.00 5.59 4.77
CA GLY A 48 19.41 5.98 4.87
C GLY A 48 19.54 7.48 5.16
N HIS A 49 20.22 8.19 4.26
CA HIS A 49 20.45 9.63 4.37
C HIS A 49 19.22 10.49 4.02
N ASP A 50 18.15 9.89 3.47
CA ASP A 50 16.89 10.56 3.23
C ASP A 50 15.93 10.24 4.39
N PRO A 51 15.70 11.17 5.33
CA PRO A 51 14.84 10.93 6.48
C PRO A 51 13.34 11.00 6.14
N GLY A 52 12.99 11.57 4.97
CA GLY A 52 11.64 12.05 4.69
C GLY A 52 11.24 13.23 5.57
N ASN A 53 9.97 13.30 5.92
CA ASN A 53 9.45 14.27 6.86
C ASN A 53 10.11 14.10 8.25
N LEU A 54 10.52 15.23 8.83
CA LEU A 54 11.06 15.25 10.18
C LEU A 54 9.92 15.13 11.19
N ASN A 55 10.23 14.53 12.33
CA ASN A 55 9.33 14.45 13.47
C ASN A 55 9.03 15.85 14.04
N GLY A 56 7.77 16.09 14.39
CA GLY A 56 7.33 17.30 15.08
C GLY A 56 7.65 17.25 16.59
N SER A 57 7.72 16.05 17.16
CA SER A 57 7.93 15.85 18.61
C SER A 57 9.24 15.12 18.92
N LYS A 58 9.97 15.62 19.93
CA LYS A 58 11.22 15.00 20.39
C LYS A 58 10.99 13.55 20.83
N GLY A 59 11.81 12.63 20.34
CA GLY A 59 11.75 11.21 20.68
C GLY A 59 10.85 10.36 19.77
N MET A 60 10.09 10.97 18.85
CA MET A 60 9.34 10.27 17.82
C MET A 60 10.24 9.86 16.65
N MET A 61 9.85 8.80 15.96
CA MET A 61 10.54 8.25 14.80
C MET A 61 10.48 9.20 13.60
N LEU A 62 11.49 9.16 12.73
CA LEU A 62 11.49 9.83 11.43
C LEU A 62 10.56 9.09 10.45
N GLU A 63 10.17 9.76 9.37
CA GLU A 63 9.28 9.17 8.37
C GLU A 63 9.84 7.86 7.80
N LYS A 64 11.14 7.83 7.47
CA LYS A 64 11.80 6.62 6.95
C LYS A 64 11.65 5.40 7.88
N ASP A 65 11.62 5.61 9.19
CA ASP A 65 11.59 4.54 10.18
C ASP A 65 10.15 4.07 10.42
N LEU A 66 9.20 5.02 10.45
CA LEU A 66 7.77 4.71 10.46
C LEU A 66 7.35 3.93 9.20
N ASN A 67 7.77 4.40 8.02
CA ASN A 67 7.48 3.76 6.75
C ASN A 67 8.02 2.32 6.71
N LEU A 68 9.23 2.09 7.23
CA LEU A 68 9.80 0.74 7.33
C LEU A 68 9.00 -0.15 8.28
N THR A 69 8.60 0.39 9.42
CA THR A 69 7.83 -0.34 10.44
C THR A 69 6.46 -0.74 9.91
N ILE A 70 5.73 0.19 9.29
CA ILE A 70 4.43 -0.06 8.69
C ILE A 70 4.54 -1.04 7.52
N ALA A 71 5.55 -0.89 6.66
CA ALA A 71 5.80 -1.82 5.55
C ALA A 71 6.02 -3.25 6.05
N LYS A 72 6.82 -3.44 7.11
CA LYS A 72 7.03 -4.75 7.73
C LYS A 72 5.74 -5.33 8.30
N LYS A 73 5.01 -4.56 9.13
CA LYS A 73 3.70 -4.98 9.66
C LYS A 73 2.72 -5.40 8.55
N LEU A 74 2.69 -4.68 7.43
CA LEU A 74 1.85 -5.03 6.28
C LEU A 74 2.29 -6.36 5.64
N GLY A 75 3.59 -6.54 5.39
CA GLY A 75 4.07 -7.79 4.82
C GLY A 75 3.93 -8.97 5.77
N ASP A 76 4.21 -8.82 7.06
CA ASP A 76 3.98 -9.86 8.08
C ASP A 76 2.51 -10.31 8.09
N TYR A 77 1.57 -9.35 8.04
CA TYR A 77 0.14 -9.66 7.95
C TYR A 77 -0.20 -10.43 6.66
N ILE A 78 0.37 -10.02 5.53
CA ILE A 78 0.14 -10.70 4.25
C ILE A 78 0.72 -12.11 4.28
N GLU A 79 1.93 -12.29 4.81
CA GLU A 79 2.55 -13.60 4.95
C GLU A 79 1.76 -14.50 5.91
N GLU A 80 1.27 -13.97 7.03
CA GLU A 80 0.47 -14.73 8.00
C GLU A 80 -0.86 -15.22 7.39
N PHE A 81 -1.59 -14.34 6.69
CA PHE A 81 -2.96 -14.64 6.26
C PHE A 81 -3.10 -15.06 4.79
N LEU A 82 -2.10 -14.79 3.96
CA LEU A 82 -2.09 -15.06 2.51
C LEU A 82 -0.88 -15.90 2.06
N ASN A 83 -0.26 -16.63 2.99
CA ASN A 83 0.85 -17.53 2.67
C ASN A 83 0.52 -18.44 1.48
N GLY A 84 1.46 -18.57 0.54
CA GLY A 84 1.30 -19.35 -0.68
C GLY A 84 0.39 -18.73 -1.75
N GLN A 85 -0.25 -17.59 -1.47
CA GLN A 85 -1.07 -16.85 -2.45
C GLN A 85 -0.41 -15.52 -2.87
N VAL A 86 0.28 -14.86 -1.95
CA VAL A 86 1.00 -13.60 -2.22
C VAL A 86 2.47 -13.76 -1.88
N ASN A 87 3.33 -13.41 -2.84
CA ASN A 87 4.77 -13.25 -2.66
C ASN A 87 5.08 -11.77 -2.43
N VAL A 88 5.51 -11.43 -1.22
CA VAL A 88 5.89 -10.06 -0.83
C VAL A 88 7.37 -9.84 -1.15
N ILE A 89 7.69 -8.74 -1.82
CA ILE A 89 9.05 -8.30 -2.07
C ILE A 89 9.19 -6.86 -1.61
N TYR A 90 10.16 -6.59 -0.74
CA TYR A 90 10.44 -5.23 -0.27
C TYR A 90 11.44 -4.50 -1.19
N THR A 91 11.26 -3.19 -1.39
CA THR A 91 12.34 -2.36 -1.97
C THR A 91 13.49 -2.16 -0.97
N ARG A 92 13.17 -2.13 0.33
CA ARG A 92 14.10 -2.22 1.46
C ARG A 92 13.43 -2.84 2.68
N ASP A 93 14.19 -3.62 3.43
CA ASP A 93 13.81 -4.31 4.66
C ASP A 93 14.63 -3.83 5.88
N LYS A 94 15.47 -2.82 5.68
CA LYS A 94 16.30 -2.15 6.69
C LYS A 94 16.42 -0.66 6.37
N ASP A 95 17.06 0.09 7.27
CA ASP A 95 17.37 1.49 7.00
C ASP A 95 18.51 1.60 5.98
N GLN A 96 18.14 1.88 4.73
CA GLN A 96 19.05 2.07 3.62
C GLN A 96 18.43 3.02 2.60
N PHE A 97 19.26 3.83 1.97
CA PHE A 97 18.80 4.69 0.89
C PHE A 97 18.62 3.86 -0.39
N ILE A 98 17.43 3.95 -0.99
CA ILE A 98 17.13 3.39 -2.31
C ILE A 98 16.65 4.54 -3.20
N ALA A 99 17.37 4.79 -4.29
CA ALA A 99 16.98 5.76 -5.31
C ALA A 99 15.62 5.40 -5.94
N LEU A 100 14.84 6.40 -6.35
CA LEU A 100 13.49 6.21 -6.87
C LEU A 100 13.47 5.27 -8.10
N GLU A 101 14.46 5.39 -8.97
CA GLU A 101 14.62 4.56 -10.17
C GLU A 101 14.86 3.09 -9.79
N ASN A 102 15.61 2.83 -8.72
CA ASN A 102 15.86 1.47 -8.24
C ASN A 102 14.59 0.84 -7.64
N ARG A 103 13.76 1.62 -6.92
CA ARG A 103 12.45 1.16 -6.41
C ARG A 103 11.56 0.67 -7.56
N VAL A 104 11.47 1.48 -8.61
CA VAL A 104 10.73 1.17 -9.85
C VAL A 104 11.33 -0.03 -10.58
N SER A 105 12.66 -0.07 -10.69
CA SER A 105 13.38 -1.15 -11.39
C SER A 105 13.13 -2.52 -10.75
N VAL A 106 13.13 -2.60 -9.42
CA VAL A 106 12.77 -3.84 -8.70
C VAL A 106 11.35 -4.28 -9.06
N ALA A 107 10.37 -3.39 -9.00
CA ALA A 107 8.99 -3.72 -9.30
C ALA A 107 8.78 -4.20 -10.75
N ASN A 108 9.37 -3.46 -11.69
CA ASN A 108 9.25 -3.76 -13.11
C ASN A 108 10.00 -5.04 -13.51
N SER A 109 11.20 -5.27 -12.98
CA SER A 109 12.01 -6.46 -13.28
C SER A 109 11.39 -7.74 -12.73
N LYS A 110 10.74 -7.66 -11.56
CA LYS A 110 10.00 -8.78 -10.96
C LYS A 110 8.64 -9.03 -11.61
N LYS A 111 8.22 -8.19 -12.57
CA LYS A 111 6.89 -8.24 -13.20
C LYS A 111 5.78 -8.29 -12.15
N ALA A 112 5.92 -7.45 -11.12
CA ALA A 112 4.98 -7.44 -10.00
C ALA A 112 3.55 -7.18 -10.48
N ASP A 113 2.59 -7.83 -9.82
CA ASP A 113 1.17 -7.62 -10.09
C ASP A 113 0.68 -6.33 -9.42
N TYR A 114 1.27 -5.94 -8.27
CA TYR A 114 0.95 -4.72 -7.53
C TYR A 114 2.18 -4.06 -6.93
N PHE A 115 2.12 -2.74 -6.75
CA PHE A 115 3.11 -1.94 -6.03
C PHE A 115 2.41 -1.04 -5.01
N ILE A 116 2.82 -1.13 -3.74
CA ILE A 116 2.34 -0.28 -2.65
C ILE A 116 3.54 0.43 -2.03
N SER A 117 3.59 1.75 -2.15
CA SER A 117 4.56 2.58 -1.43
C SER A 117 3.93 3.14 -0.16
N ILE A 118 4.65 3.04 0.96
CA ILE A 118 4.21 3.46 2.28
C ILE A 118 4.95 4.73 2.67
N HIS A 119 4.18 5.76 3.01
CA HIS A 119 4.64 7.08 3.42
C HIS A 119 3.83 7.61 4.61
N CYS A 120 4.39 8.60 5.30
CA CYS A 120 3.65 9.39 6.27
C CYS A 120 3.76 10.88 5.90
N ASN A 121 2.63 11.54 5.88
CA ASN A 121 2.46 12.86 5.33
C ASN A 121 2.96 13.95 6.28
N SER A 122 3.03 15.17 5.77
CA SER A 122 3.28 16.37 6.57
C SER A 122 2.62 17.58 5.93
N ASN A 123 2.23 18.55 6.76
CA ASN A 123 1.64 19.80 6.29
C ASN A 123 2.03 20.97 7.19
N ASN A 124 2.25 22.15 6.60
CA ASN A 124 2.48 23.39 7.35
C ASN A 124 1.34 23.71 8.33
N LYS A 125 0.11 23.29 8.02
CA LYS A 125 -1.02 23.35 8.95
C LYS A 125 -1.03 22.08 9.80
N THR A 126 -0.48 22.17 11.01
CA THR A 126 -0.34 21.06 11.98
C THR A 126 -1.67 20.43 12.43
N VAL A 127 -2.80 21.11 12.20
CA VAL A 127 -4.15 20.55 12.45
C VAL A 127 -4.60 19.53 11.40
N THR A 128 -3.94 19.48 10.24
CA THR A 128 -4.26 18.54 9.16
C THR A 128 -4.05 17.11 9.63
N ASN A 129 -5.02 16.23 9.37
CA ASN A 129 -4.99 14.82 9.77
C ASN A 129 -5.68 13.93 8.73
N GLY A 130 -5.51 12.62 8.90
CA GLY A 130 -6.15 11.58 8.11
C GLY A 130 -5.22 10.96 7.07
N THR A 131 -5.75 9.99 6.34
CA THR A 131 -5.02 9.19 5.36
C THR A 131 -5.35 9.59 3.94
N GLU A 132 -4.42 9.42 3.00
CA GLU A 132 -4.68 9.58 1.56
C GLU A 132 -3.97 8.49 0.77
N THR A 133 -4.56 8.08 -0.37
CA THR A 133 -3.90 7.12 -1.28
C THR A 133 -3.77 7.73 -2.65
N HIS A 134 -2.54 7.75 -3.16
CA HIS A 134 -2.15 8.40 -4.38
C HIS A 134 -2.05 7.39 -5.52
N VAL A 135 -2.59 7.73 -6.68
CA VAL A 135 -2.48 6.95 -7.92
C VAL A 135 -1.99 7.88 -9.02
N HIS A 136 -1.14 7.39 -9.93
CA HIS A 136 -0.68 8.21 -11.07
C HIS A 136 -1.67 8.16 -12.25
N ASN A 137 -1.95 6.95 -12.73
CA ASN A 137 -2.83 6.74 -13.87
C ASN A 137 -4.29 6.72 -13.41
N ALA A 138 -5.00 7.83 -13.59
CA ALA A 138 -6.43 7.93 -13.25
C ALA A 138 -7.33 6.99 -14.07
N ASN A 139 -6.85 6.49 -15.22
CA ASN A 139 -7.58 5.52 -16.04
C ASN A 139 -7.30 4.07 -15.61
N SER A 140 -6.43 3.84 -14.63
CA SER A 140 -6.20 2.49 -14.09
C SER A 140 -7.33 2.12 -13.14
N THR A 141 -8.36 1.44 -13.64
CA THR A 141 -9.47 0.93 -12.81
C THR A 141 -8.96 0.09 -11.64
N VAL A 142 -7.97 -0.76 -11.87
CA VAL A 142 -7.38 -1.62 -10.82
C VAL A 142 -6.66 -0.78 -9.76
N GLY A 143 -5.85 0.21 -10.17
CA GLY A 143 -5.15 1.09 -9.23
C GLY A 143 -6.10 1.97 -8.41
N ILE A 144 -7.13 2.51 -9.03
CA ILE A 144 -8.16 3.31 -8.36
C ILE A 144 -8.97 2.45 -7.38
N ASN A 145 -9.38 1.24 -7.77
CA ASN A 145 -10.11 0.34 -6.89
C ASN A 145 -9.26 -0.09 -5.68
N LEU A 146 -7.98 -0.40 -5.90
CA LEU A 146 -7.04 -0.70 -4.82
C LEU A 146 -6.92 0.49 -3.86
N ALA A 147 -6.76 1.71 -4.39
CA ALA A 147 -6.64 2.91 -3.57
C ALA A 147 -7.91 3.21 -2.76
N ASN A 148 -9.08 3.06 -3.37
CA ASN A 148 -10.37 3.21 -2.69
C ASN A 148 -10.54 2.17 -1.60
N GLU A 149 -10.18 0.91 -1.84
CA GLU A 149 -10.29 -0.13 -0.82
C GLU A 149 -9.37 0.16 0.38
N ILE A 150 -8.13 0.58 0.14
CA ILE A 150 -7.22 0.99 1.22
C ILE A 150 -7.85 2.12 2.06
N GLN A 151 -8.42 3.14 1.42
CA GLN A 151 -9.09 4.23 2.12
C GLN A 151 -10.37 3.78 2.85
N ASN A 152 -11.11 2.82 2.31
CA ASN A 152 -12.26 2.21 2.99
C ASN A 152 -11.82 1.42 4.23
N GLN A 153 -10.68 0.73 4.19
CA GLN A 153 -10.14 0.02 5.34
C GLN A 153 -9.67 0.99 6.44
N PHE A 154 -9.05 2.12 6.06
CA PHE A 154 -8.74 3.18 7.02
C PHE A 154 -10.00 3.70 7.71
N LEU A 155 -11.05 3.99 6.94
CA LEU A 155 -12.30 4.52 7.47
C LEU A 155 -13.03 3.52 8.38
N ASN A 156 -13.28 2.31 7.88
CA ASN A 156 -14.23 1.38 8.50
C ASN A 156 -13.58 0.41 9.48
N ARG A 157 -12.32 0.03 9.26
CA ARG A 157 -11.61 -0.94 10.10
C ARG A 157 -10.66 -0.26 11.08
N ALA A 158 -9.87 0.70 10.62
CA ALA A 158 -8.91 1.41 11.46
C ALA A 158 -9.52 2.61 12.20
N GLY A 159 -10.73 3.04 11.83
CA GLY A 159 -11.40 4.21 12.43
C GLY A 159 -10.67 5.53 12.17
N ARG A 160 -9.91 5.61 11.08
CA ARG A 160 -9.12 6.79 10.70
C ARG A 160 -9.87 7.67 9.71
N ASN A 161 -9.62 8.97 9.79
CA ASN A 161 -10.17 9.92 8.83
C ASN A 161 -9.59 9.66 7.42
N SER A 162 -10.45 9.39 6.44
CA SER A 162 -10.05 9.23 5.04
C SER A 162 -10.17 10.56 4.30
N ARG A 163 -9.08 10.97 3.64
CA ARG A 163 -9.04 12.14 2.74
C ARG A 163 -9.24 11.73 1.28
N GLY A 164 -9.51 10.45 1.03
CA GLY A 164 -9.82 9.87 -0.26
C GLY A 164 -8.60 9.59 -1.14
N VAL A 165 -8.89 9.22 -2.38
CA VAL A 165 -7.89 8.95 -3.42
C VAL A 165 -7.43 10.26 -4.06
N LYS A 166 -6.13 10.40 -4.30
CA LYS A 166 -5.51 11.53 -4.98
C LYS A 166 -4.92 11.09 -6.31
N ILE A 167 -5.25 11.78 -7.39
CA ILE A 167 -4.62 11.57 -8.70
C ILE A 167 -3.57 12.65 -8.99
N LYS A 168 -2.86 12.52 -10.11
CA LYS A 168 -1.85 13.52 -10.54
C LYS A 168 -2.43 14.93 -10.56
N HIS A 169 -3.68 15.10 -11.02
CA HIS A 169 -4.34 16.39 -11.11
C HIS A 169 -4.47 17.07 -9.73
N ASP A 170 -4.89 16.33 -8.71
CA ASP A 170 -5.05 16.86 -7.34
C ASP A 170 -3.74 17.31 -6.72
N ARG A 171 -2.64 16.62 -7.03
CA ARG A 171 -1.30 16.93 -6.51
C ARG A 171 -0.59 18.05 -7.26
N GLY A 172 -0.82 18.17 -8.57
CA GLY A 172 -0.09 19.08 -9.45
C GLY A 172 1.32 18.60 -9.85
N TYR A 173 1.81 17.46 -9.38
CA TYR A 173 3.13 16.90 -9.71
C TYR A 173 3.13 15.37 -9.84
N ASN A 174 4.21 14.84 -10.41
CA ASN A 174 4.40 13.41 -10.60
C ASN A 174 5.13 12.79 -9.40
N LEU A 175 4.64 11.64 -8.96
CA LEU A 175 5.37 10.74 -8.07
C LEU A 175 6.03 9.67 -8.95
N MET A 176 7.37 9.66 -9.02
CA MET A 176 8.12 8.81 -9.97
C MET A 176 7.79 7.33 -9.78
N VAL A 177 7.75 6.86 -8.54
CA VAL A 177 7.43 5.45 -8.21
C VAL A 177 6.06 5.03 -8.72
N LEU A 178 5.10 5.95 -8.84
CA LEU A 178 3.79 5.67 -9.41
C LEU A 178 3.73 5.86 -10.93
N LYS A 179 4.47 6.83 -11.45
CA LYS A 179 4.49 7.18 -12.88
C LYS A 179 5.15 6.09 -13.72
N ASP A 180 6.29 5.57 -13.24
CA ASP A 180 7.17 4.72 -14.03
C ASP A 180 6.99 3.21 -13.70
N SER A 181 6.10 2.89 -12.78
CA SER A 181 5.63 1.53 -12.49
C SER A 181 4.75 0.98 -13.62
N LYS A 182 5.00 -0.26 -14.04
CA LYS A 182 4.28 -0.94 -15.15
C LYS A 182 3.07 -1.76 -14.72
N MET A 183 2.75 -1.72 -13.43
CA MET A 183 1.64 -2.41 -12.78
C MET A 183 0.77 -1.40 -12.01
N PRO A 184 -0.43 -1.78 -11.55
CA PRO A 184 -1.18 -0.97 -10.60
C PRO A 184 -0.32 -0.60 -9.38
N ALA A 185 -0.08 0.70 -9.23
CA ALA A 185 0.79 1.27 -8.21
C ALA A 185 0.05 2.32 -7.40
N VAL A 186 0.17 2.25 -6.08
CA VAL A 186 -0.38 3.23 -5.13
C VAL A 186 0.69 3.70 -4.16
N LEU A 187 0.61 4.94 -3.72
CA LEU A 187 1.39 5.48 -2.61
C LEU A 187 0.41 5.86 -1.50
N VAL A 188 0.60 5.30 -0.31
CA VAL A 188 -0.29 5.45 0.83
C VAL A 188 0.37 6.39 1.82
N GLU A 189 -0.33 7.48 2.13
CA GLU A 189 0.01 8.39 3.20
C GLU A 189 -0.78 7.97 4.45
N CYS A 190 -0.08 7.35 5.41
CA CYS A 190 -0.69 6.67 6.56
C CYS A 190 -1.17 7.63 7.67
N GLY A 191 -0.90 8.92 7.57
CA GLY A 191 -1.25 9.95 8.56
C GLY A 191 -0.29 11.13 8.48
N PHE A 192 -0.59 12.23 9.19
CA PHE A 192 0.24 13.45 9.15
C PHE A 192 1.19 13.55 10.35
N MET A 193 2.49 13.38 10.14
CA MET A 193 3.51 13.50 11.21
C MET A 193 3.60 14.91 11.80
N SER A 194 3.18 15.93 11.05
CA SER A 194 3.08 17.31 11.53
C SER A 194 1.93 17.53 12.53
N ASN A 195 1.02 16.58 12.67
CA ASN A 195 -0.07 16.62 13.63
C ASN A 195 0.29 15.77 14.85
N VAL A 196 0.37 16.40 16.02
CA VAL A 196 0.85 15.76 17.26
C VAL A 196 0.05 14.52 17.67
N THR A 197 -1.25 14.49 17.42
CA THR A 197 -2.11 13.34 17.74
C THR A 197 -1.85 12.19 16.77
N GLU A 198 -1.70 12.50 15.48
CA GLU A 198 -1.40 11.52 14.44
C GLU A 198 0.01 10.96 14.60
N GLU A 199 1.00 11.81 14.90
CA GLU A 199 2.39 11.41 15.16
C GLU A 199 2.48 10.46 16.36
N ALA A 200 1.81 10.79 17.47
CA ALA A 200 1.75 9.92 18.65
C ALA A 200 1.07 8.58 18.34
N TYR A 201 0.00 8.59 17.53
CA TYR A 201 -0.68 7.37 17.10
C TYR A 201 0.23 6.49 16.24
N LEU A 202 0.88 7.07 15.21
CA LEU A 202 1.79 6.37 14.28
C LEU A 202 3.00 5.75 15.00
N ASN A 203 3.45 6.34 16.11
CA ASN A 203 4.54 5.84 16.94
C ASN A 203 4.10 4.84 18.02
N SER A 204 2.82 4.47 18.08
CA SER A 204 2.27 3.54 19.08
C SER A 204 2.02 2.15 18.49
N ASP A 205 1.80 1.15 19.34
CA ASP A 205 1.42 -0.21 18.90
C ASP A 205 0.07 -0.25 18.16
N LYS A 206 -0.77 0.78 18.33
CA LYS A 206 -2.07 0.91 17.65
C LYS A 206 -1.95 1.47 16.23
N GLY A 207 -0.83 2.12 15.91
CA GLY A 207 -0.50 2.67 14.59
C GLY A 207 0.19 1.64 13.70
#